data_AF-A0AA36GMW6-F1
#
_entry.id   AF-A0AA36GMW6-F1
#
_cell.length_a   1.000
_cell.length_b   1.000
_cell.length_c   1.000
_cell.angle_alpha   90.00
_cell.angle_beta   90.00
_cell.angle_gamma   90.00
#
_symmetry.space_group_name_H-M   'P 1'
#
loop_
_entity.id
_entity.type
_entity.pdbx_description
1 polymer ?
#
loop_
_entity_poly.entity_id
_entity_poly.type
_entity_poly.pdbx_seq_one_letter_code
_entity_poly.pdbx_strand_id
1 'polypeptide(L)'
;MATKNPSTCDVCGSLFTNLRSMRTHQREKHADIYTSWTISCPLCGAEVSKHRELAVHARFTHAQDDDDYVVEKISFGTMREFKEWKALTEETNVISRVIPATYRSSSNAKITYMRCHRALKTPHVTPHKIKKAVPYCTADMKIVEDVEVINVEHCFTHIGHDPNPAMLKLEETAVQYIISLLKEGLTVRQVYRKLREKVRDAAKNRLYFTTMRDIRNIAAKCCIQPGKLHNLDRIHTIAPAHNANGDGFTLVIITPTQRDWLKRYGQRALCVDDTFNLTSYALRLATVVVADEYDRGLPAAYLLSYRMTESETAVLF
;
A
#
# COMPACT_ATOMS: atom_id res chain seq x y z
N MET A 1 1.52 17.37 26.50
CA MET A 1 0.67 18.50 26.08
C MET A 1 1.33 19.16 24.88
N ALA A 2 0.69 19.14 23.70
CA ALA A 2 1.28 19.73 22.48
C ALA A 2 1.01 21.24 22.46
N THR A 3 2.05 22.05 22.62
CA THR A 3 1.99 23.51 22.47
C THR A 3 1.73 23.85 21.00
N LYS A 4 0.53 24.36 20.70
CA LYS A 4 0.26 24.96 19.39
C LYS A 4 1.10 26.24 19.29
N ASN A 5 1.99 26.32 18.31
CA ASN A 5 2.72 27.56 18.05
C ASN A 5 1.70 28.68 17.74
N PRO A 6 1.80 29.85 18.40
CA PRO A 6 0.95 30.99 18.13
C PRO A 6 1.18 31.47 16.69
N SER A 7 0.09 31.83 16.01
CA SER A 7 0.12 32.35 14.63
C SER A 7 0.07 33.88 14.68
N THR A 8 1.07 34.55 14.10
CA THR A 8 1.19 36.02 14.06
C THR A 8 0.63 36.58 12.76
N CYS A 9 -0.10 37.68 12.83
CA CYS A 9 -0.53 38.41 11.64
C CYS A 9 0.68 39.14 11.03
N ASP A 10 1.03 38.84 9.78
CA ASP A 10 2.20 39.43 9.12
C ASP A 10 1.99 40.91 8.71
N VAL A 11 0.76 41.43 8.83
CA VAL A 11 0.41 42.82 8.48
C VAL A 11 0.50 43.75 9.70
N CYS A 12 0.08 43.30 10.88
CA CYS A 12 0.03 44.13 12.09
C CYS A 12 0.71 43.52 13.32
N GLY A 13 1.30 42.34 13.19
CA GLY A 13 2.03 41.64 14.27
C GLY A 13 1.14 40.99 15.34
N SER A 14 -0.19 41.04 15.22
CA SER A 14 -1.11 40.51 16.24
C SER A 14 -0.97 39.00 16.43
N LEU A 15 -0.92 38.54 17.69
CA LEU A 15 -0.75 37.13 18.08
C LEU A 15 -2.08 36.41 18.24
N PHE A 16 -2.20 35.21 17.67
CA PHE A 16 -3.41 34.40 17.74
C PHE A 16 -3.12 32.97 18.19
N THR A 17 -4.09 32.40 18.89
CA THR A 17 -4.02 31.02 19.42
C THR A 17 -4.06 29.96 18.33
N ASN A 18 -4.50 30.29 17.12
CA ASN A 18 -4.47 29.41 15.96
C ASN A 18 -4.62 30.18 14.65
N LEU A 19 -4.27 29.52 13.55
CA LEU A 19 -4.32 30.07 12.19
C LEU A 19 -5.72 30.52 11.77
N ARG A 20 -6.80 29.90 12.28
CA ARG A 20 -8.17 30.28 11.89
C ARG A 20 -8.55 31.64 12.46
N SER A 21 -8.26 31.91 13.74
CA SER A 21 -8.56 33.20 14.36
C SER A 21 -7.73 34.34 13.75
N MET A 22 -6.45 34.10 13.49
CA MET A 22 -5.59 35.04 12.74
C MET A 22 -6.17 35.37 11.36
N ARG A 23 -6.65 34.36 10.63
CA ARG A 23 -7.25 34.55 9.29
C ARG A 23 -8.58 35.32 9.33
N THR A 24 -9.41 35.09 10.35
CA THR A 24 -10.62 35.90 10.57
C THR A 24 -10.25 37.35 10.81
N HIS A 25 -9.26 37.60 11.68
CA HIS A 25 -8.76 38.95 11.94
C HIS A 25 -8.24 39.64 10.67
N GLN A 26 -7.41 38.97 9.85
CA GLN A 26 -6.92 39.56 8.61
C GLN A 26 -8.05 39.91 7.65
N ARG A 27 -9.10 39.08 7.56
CA ARG A 27 -10.28 39.38 6.73
C ARG A 27 -11.05 40.60 7.22
N GLU A 28 -11.14 40.81 8.53
CA GLU A 28 -11.94 41.89 9.13
C GLU A 28 -11.18 43.21 9.26
N LYS A 29 -9.87 43.16 9.47
CA LYS A 29 -9.02 44.33 9.78
C LYS A 29 -8.04 44.70 8.68
N HIS A 30 -7.80 43.80 7.73
CA HIS A 30 -6.90 43.99 6.60
C HIS A 30 -7.57 43.50 5.31
N ALA A 31 -8.87 43.77 5.13
CA ALA A 31 -9.68 43.26 4.02
C ALA A 31 -9.17 43.72 2.63
N ASP A 32 -8.50 44.85 2.60
CA ASP A 32 -7.82 45.49 1.48
C ASP A 32 -6.54 44.76 1.03
N ILE A 33 -5.86 44.09 1.96
CA ILE A 33 -4.60 43.34 1.74
C ILE A 33 -4.84 41.83 1.81
N TYR A 34 -5.97 41.39 2.37
CA TYR A 34 -6.35 40.00 2.51
C TYR A 34 -6.66 39.42 1.12
N THR A 35 -5.66 38.78 0.52
CA THR A 35 -5.86 37.88 -0.61
C THR A 35 -6.87 36.83 -0.16
N SER A 36 -8.12 36.97 -0.64
CA SER A 36 -9.09 35.90 -0.55
C SER A 36 -8.39 34.63 -1.04
N TRP A 37 -8.50 33.53 -0.29
CA TRP A 37 -7.77 32.33 -0.66
C TRP A 37 -8.28 31.83 -2.02
N THR A 38 -7.52 32.13 -3.06
CA THR A 38 -7.84 31.76 -4.43
C THR A 38 -7.14 30.48 -4.81
N ILE A 39 -7.75 29.82 -5.79
CA ILE A 39 -7.21 28.67 -6.49
C ILE A 39 -6.57 29.21 -7.76
N SER A 40 -5.27 29.00 -7.92
CA SER A 40 -4.54 29.43 -9.11
C SER A 40 -4.53 28.34 -10.15
N CYS A 41 -4.83 28.68 -11.40
CA CYS A 41 -4.72 27.77 -12.53
C CYS A 41 -3.26 27.34 -12.73
N PRO A 42 -2.94 26.03 -12.75
CA PRO A 42 -1.57 25.56 -12.92
C PRO A 42 -0.93 25.88 -14.29
N LEU A 43 -1.73 26.20 -15.32
CA LEU A 43 -1.22 26.50 -16.66
C LEU A 43 -0.98 28.00 -16.90
N CYS A 44 -1.91 28.86 -16.45
CA CYS A 44 -1.84 30.30 -16.74
C CYS A 44 -1.82 31.21 -15.51
N GLY A 45 -1.92 30.66 -14.30
CA GLY A 45 -1.90 31.45 -13.06
C GLY A 45 -3.20 32.19 -12.72
N ALA A 46 -4.23 32.14 -13.57
CA ALA A 46 -5.52 32.79 -13.31
C ALA A 46 -6.12 32.33 -11.97
N GLU A 47 -6.63 33.29 -11.20
CA GLU A 47 -7.16 33.05 -9.86
C GLU A 47 -8.68 32.91 -9.86
N VAL A 48 -9.19 31.87 -9.20
CA VAL A 48 -10.62 31.62 -9.03
C VAL A 48 -10.97 31.33 -7.57
N SER A 49 -12.24 31.44 -7.20
CA SER A 49 -12.65 31.30 -5.79
C SER A 49 -12.99 29.86 -5.39
N LYS A 50 -13.39 29.00 -6.35
CA LYS A 50 -13.84 27.61 -6.11
C LYS A 50 -13.22 26.62 -7.11
N HIS A 51 -13.12 25.33 -6.74
CA HIS A 51 -12.58 24.29 -7.64
C HIS A 51 -13.44 24.09 -8.90
N ARG A 52 -14.78 24.18 -8.77
CA ARG A 52 -15.67 24.20 -9.93
C ARG A 52 -15.34 25.32 -10.91
N GLU A 53 -15.02 26.52 -10.41
CA GLU A 53 -14.65 27.65 -11.25
C GLU A 53 -13.31 27.40 -11.96
N LEU A 54 -12.40 26.62 -11.36
CA LEU A 54 -11.16 26.20 -12.01
C LEU A 54 -11.45 25.26 -13.19
N ALA A 55 -12.36 24.30 -13.04
CA ALA A 55 -12.77 23.41 -14.14
C ALA A 55 -13.47 24.20 -15.26
N VAL A 56 -14.36 25.13 -14.90
CA VAL A 56 -15.02 26.01 -15.88
C VAL A 56 -13.99 26.89 -16.61
N HIS A 57 -13.06 27.51 -15.88
CA HIS A 57 -11.97 28.28 -16.48
C HIS A 57 -11.14 27.43 -17.45
N ALA A 58 -10.76 26.22 -17.02
CA ALA A 58 -9.99 25.29 -17.84
C ALA A 58 -10.73 24.89 -19.11
N ARG A 59 -12.04 24.64 -19.02
CA ARG A 59 -12.88 24.35 -20.17
C ARG A 59 -12.89 25.48 -21.21
N PHE A 60 -13.00 26.73 -20.76
CA PHE A 60 -13.08 27.88 -21.68
C PHE A 60 -11.72 28.35 -22.22
N THR A 61 -10.63 28.04 -21.53
CA THR A 61 -9.31 28.64 -21.81
C THR A 61 -8.28 27.62 -22.29
N HIS A 62 -8.38 26.37 -21.85
CA HIS A 62 -7.34 25.34 -22.01
C HIS A 62 -7.85 24.03 -22.62
N ALA A 63 -9.16 23.87 -22.84
CA ALA A 63 -9.72 22.68 -23.47
C ALA A 63 -9.20 22.51 -24.89
N GLN A 64 -8.89 21.26 -25.25
CA GLN A 64 -8.57 20.87 -26.61
C GLN A 64 -9.79 20.21 -27.26
N ASP A 65 -10.57 19.48 -26.47
CA ASP A 65 -11.78 18.78 -26.89
C ASP A 65 -13.03 19.27 -26.11
N ASP A 66 -14.22 19.08 -26.68
CA ASP A 66 -15.50 19.52 -26.07
C ASP A 66 -15.79 18.87 -24.70
N ASP A 67 -15.22 17.68 -24.50
CA ASP A 67 -15.34 16.84 -23.30
C ASP A 67 -14.30 17.18 -22.23
N ASP A 68 -13.37 18.10 -22.49
CA ASP A 68 -12.36 18.51 -21.53
C ASP A 68 -12.94 19.38 -20.41
N TYR A 69 -12.51 19.07 -19.18
CA TYR A 69 -12.82 19.83 -17.97
C TYR A 69 -14.32 19.99 -17.71
N VAL A 70 -15.16 19.09 -18.23
CA VAL A 70 -16.61 19.11 -18.02
C VAL A 70 -16.91 18.86 -16.55
N VAL A 71 -17.82 19.67 -16.02
CA VAL A 71 -18.37 19.52 -14.67
C VAL A 71 -19.74 18.85 -14.79
N GLU A 72 -19.82 17.61 -14.34
CA GLU A 72 -21.03 16.80 -14.39
C GLU A 72 -21.67 16.66 -13.01
N LYS A 73 -22.96 16.34 -13.01
CA LYS A 73 -23.74 16.07 -11.80
C LYS A 73 -24.44 14.74 -11.92
N ILE A 74 -24.29 13.91 -10.90
CA ILE A 74 -24.91 12.59 -10.81
C ILE A 74 -25.42 12.35 -9.39
N SER A 75 -26.50 11.59 -9.26
CA SER A 75 -27.14 11.27 -7.99
C SER A 75 -27.21 9.77 -7.81
N PHE A 76 -27.02 9.30 -6.58
CA PHE A 76 -27.08 7.89 -6.21
C PHE A 76 -28.08 7.68 -5.08
N GLY A 77 -28.81 6.56 -5.11
CA GLY A 77 -29.73 6.20 -4.04
C GLY A 77 -29.01 5.55 -2.87
N THR A 78 -27.85 4.92 -3.12
CA THR A 78 -27.08 4.25 -2.06
C THR A 78 -25.59 4.58 -2.08
N MET A 79 -24.98 4.55 -0.89
CA MET A 79 -23.52 4.69 -0.74
C MET A 79 -22.74 3.58 -1.44
N ARG A 80 -23.36 2.41 -1.67
CA ARG A 80 -22.75 1.31 -2.42
C ARG A 80 -22.61 1.65 -3.90
N GLU A 81 -23.70 2.08 -4.54
CA GLU A 81 -23.71 2.52 -5.94
C GLU A 81 -22.66 3.62 -6.18
N PHE A 82 -22.62 4.62 -5.28
CA PHE A 82 -21.62 5.67 -5.33
C PHE A 82 -20.18 5.13 -5.29
N LYS A 83 -19.89 4.17 -4.39
CA LYS A 83 -18.53 3.61 -4.25
C LYS A 83 -18.12 2.79 -5.45
N GLU A 84 -19.03 2.01 -6.03
CA GLU A 84 -18.80 1.21 -7.23
C GLU A 84 -18.53 2.11 -8.44
N TRP A 85 -19.41 3.10 -8.67
CA TRP A 85 -19.22 4.11 -9.70
C TRP A 85 -17.90 4.89 -9.52
N LYS A 86 -17.58 5.28 -8.28
CA LYS A 86 -16.34 6.00 -7.98
C LYS A 86 -15.12 5.14 -8.31
N ALA A 87 -15.12 3.86 -7.95
CA ALA A 87 -13.99 2.96 -8.22
C ALA A 87 -13.79 2.77 -9.72
N LEU A 88 -14.86 2.53 -10.47
CA LEU A 88 -14.83 2.37 -11.92
C LEU A 88 -14.32 3.64 -12.61
N THR A 89 -14.89 4.80 -12.29
CA THR A 89 -14.51 6.06 -12.94
C THR A 89 -13.09 6.53 -12.59
N GLU A 90 -12.57 6.18 -11.42
CA GLU A 90 -11.19 6.46 -11.05
C GLU A 90 -10.17 5.63 -11.83
N GLU A 91 -10.51 4.37 -12.14
CA GLU A 91 -9.67 3.53 -12.99
C GLU A 91 -9.70 4.02 -14.44
N THR A 92 -10.89 4.22 -15.02
CA THR A 92 -11.04 4.60 -16.43
C THR A 92 -10.40 5.94 -16.75
N ASN A 93 -10.51 6.91 -15.83
CA ASN A 93 -9.95 8.25 -16.02
C ASN A 93 -8.55 8.43 -15.40
N VAL A 94 -7.97 7.37 -14.80
CA VAL A 94 -6.63 7.39 -14.18
C VAL A 94 -6.52 8.49 -13.10
N ILE A 95 -7.54 8.56 -12.25
CA ILE A 95 -7.67 9.54 -11.16
C ILE A 95 -7.66 8.80 -9.82
N SER A 96 -6.88 9.25 -8.84
CA SER A 96 -7.12 8.86 -7.45
C SER A 96 -7.48 10.09 -6.63
N ARG A 97 -8.68 10.11 -6.04
CA ARG A 97 -9.18 11.22 -5.23
C ARG A 97 -9.15 10.89 -3.75
N VAL A 98 -8.67 11.85 -2.95
CA VAL A 98 -8.51 11.76 -1.51
C VAL A 98 -9.20 12.93 -0.82
N ILE A 99 -9.62 12.74 0.43
CA ILE A 99 -10.19 13.80 1.25
C ILE A 99 -9.04 14.66 1.81
N PRO A 100 -8.95 15.98 1.51
CA PRO A 100 -7.81 16.82 1.88
C PRO A 100 -7.74 17.11 3.39
N ALA A 101 -8.87 17.48 4.00
CA ALA A 101 -9.10 17.59 5.44
C ALA A 101 -10.57 18.00 5.69
N THR A 102 -11.25 17.25 6.58
CA THR A 102 -12.60 17.43 7.17
C THR A 102 -13.80 17.75 6.25
N TYR A 103 -14.90 17.02 6.46
CA TYR A 103 -16.21 17.30 5.87
C TYR A 103 -16.86 18.50 6.58
N ARG A 104 -17.74 19.22 5.88
CA ARG A 104 -18.63 20.19 6.53
C ARG A 104 -19.95 19.50 6.82
N SER A 105 -20.34 19.46 8.09
CA SER A 105 -21.67 19.03 8.49
C SER A 105 -22.54 20.27 8.67
N SER A 106 -23.66 20.36 7.95
CA SER A 106 -24.79 21.20 8.34
C SER A 106 -25.83 20.31 9.03
N SER A 107 -26.86 20.90 9.64
CA SER A 107 -27.96 20.14 10.28
C SER A 107 -28.70 19.20 9.32
N ASN A 108 -28.70 19.49 8.01
CA ASN A 108 -29.51 18.77 7.02
C ASN A 108 -28.67 18.02 5.97
N ALA A 109 -27.36 18.26 5.86
CA ALA A 109 -26.55 17.63 4.83
C ALA A 109 -25.07 17.57 5.21
N LYS A 110 -24.42 16.47 4.84
CA LYS A 110 -22.99 16.27 4.97
C LYS A 110 -22.31 16.51 3.62
N ILE A 111 -21.39 17.49 3.58
CA ILE A 111 -20.67 17.86 2.37
C ILE A 111 -19.21 17.39 2.48
N THR A 112 -18.81 16.52 1.56
CA THR A 112 -17.46 15.98 1.46
C THR A 112 -16.80 16.44 0.16
N TYR A 113 -15.61 17.05 0.27
CA TYR A 113 -14.79 17.42 -0.89
C TYR A 113 -13.64 16.42 -1.03
N MET A 114 -13.48 15.87 -2.22
CA MET A 114 -12.34 15.04 -2.61
C MET A 114 -11.56 15.72 -3.71
N ARG A 115 -10.23 15.58 -3.67
CA ARG A 115 -9.32 16.15 -4.66
C ARG A 115 -8.37 15.09 -5.16
N CYS A 116 -7.85 15.26 -6.38
CA CYS A 116 -6.75 14.44 -6.87
C CYS A 116 -5.62 14.32 -5.82
N HIS A 117 -5.10 13.11 -5.60
CA HIS A 117 -4.01 12.83 -4.67
C HIS A 117 -2.69 13.54 -5.04
N ARG A 118 -2.55 13.97 -6.30
CA ARG A 118 -1.42 14.78 -6.76
C ARG A 118 -1.60 16.26 -6.43
N ALA A 119 -2.81 16.72 -6.09
CA ALA A 119 -3.02 18.07 -5.61
C ALA A 119 -2.57 18.20 -4.15
N LEU A 120 -1.91 19.30 -3.81
CA LEU A 120 -1.48 19.59 -2.44
C LEU A 120 -2.70 19.70 -1.52
N LYS A 121 -2.65 19.03 -0.36
CA LYS A 121 -3.68 19.18 0.68
C LYS A 121 -3.73 20.60 1.22
N THR A 122 -2.55 21.22 1.36
CA THR A 122 -2.33 22.61 1.79
C THR A 122 -1.40 23.29 0.78
N PRO A 123 -1.94 23.88 -0.30
CA PRO A 123 -1.14 24.41 -1.41
C PRO A 123 -0.17 25.54 -1.04
N HIS A 124 -0.37 26.16 0.13
CA HIS A 124 0.33 27.38 0.55
C HIS A 124 1.42 27.11 1.60
N VAL A 125 1.62 25.85 1.98
CA VAL A 125 2.78 25.45 2.77
C VAL A 125 3.72 24.79 1.79
N THR A 126 4.80 25.49 1.41
CA THR A 126 5.86 24.95 0.56
C THR A 126 6.42 23.68 1.19
N PRO A 127 6.16 22.49 0.64
CA PRO A 127 6.78 21.28 1.14
C PRO A 127 8.22 21.28 0.63
N HIS A 128 9.19 21.26 1.55
CA HIS A 128 10.53 20.84 1.17
C HIS A 128 10.45 19.39 0.65
N LYS A 129 10.61 19.22 -0.67
CA LYS A 129 10.86 17.94 -1.38
C LYS A 129 9.66 17.01 -1.67
N ILE A 130 8.59 17.48 -2.31
CA ILE A 130 7.66 16.55 -3.01
C ILE A 130 7.63 16.86 -4.51
N LYS A 131 8.54 16.24 -5.26
CA LYS A 131 8.75 16.42 -6.72
C LYS A 131 7.55 16.01 -7.62
N LYS A 132 6.38 15.70 -7.07
CA LYS A 132 5.24 15.10 -7.83
C LYS A 132 3.86 15.70 -7.55
N ALA A 133 3.78 16.71 -6.68
CA ALA A 133 2.51 17.32 -6.32
C ALA A 133 2.33 18.67 -7.04
N VAL A 134 1.12 18.91 -7.55
CA VAL A 134 0.69 20.21 -8.08
C VAL A 134 -0.07 20.97 -7.00
N PRO A 135 -0.06 22.32 -7.00
CA PRO A 135 -0.85 23.09 -6.04
C PRO A 135 -2.35 22.79 -6.15
N TYR A 136 -2.86 22.75 -7.38
CA TYR A 136 -4.26 22.54 -7.68
C TYR A 136 -4.44 21.64 -8.91
N CYS A 137 -5.59 20.98 -9.00
CA CYS A 137 -5.97 20.12 -10.11
C CYS A 137 -7.49 20.21 -10.27
N THR A 138 -7.97 20.19 -11.53
CA THR A 138 -9.39 20.21 -11.92
C THR A 138 -10.10 18.91 -11.58
N ALA A 139 -9.38 17.77 -11.58
CA ALA A 139 -9.94 16.49 -11.14
C ALA A 139 -10.32 16.51 -9.65
N ASP A 140 -11.56 16.91 -9.39
CA ASP A 140 -12.16 17.07 -8.07
C ASP A 140 -13.55 16.41 -8.01
N MET A 141 -14.06 16.30 -6.79
CA MET A 141 -15.40 15.78 -6.54
C MET A 141 -15.97 16.43 -5.29
N LYS A 142 -17.18 16.96 -5.39
CA LYS A 142 -18.00 17.42 -4.29
C LYS A 142 -19.16 16.46 -4.11
N ILE A 143 -19.30 15.92 -2.91
CA ILE A 143 -20.33 14.97 -2.51
C ILE A 143 -21.22 15.67 -1.50
N VAL A 144 -22.53 15.63 -1.71
CA VAL A 144 -23.55 16.14 -0.80
C VAL A 144 -24.44 14.95 -0.43
N GLU A 145 -24.25 14.45 0.79
CA GLU A 145 -25.05 13.38 1.38
C GLU A 145 -26.26 14.01 2.10
N ASP A 146 -27.45 13.82 1.52
CA ASP A 146 -28.75 14.11 2.16
C ASP A 146 -29.30 12.82 2.80
N VAL A 147 -30.49 12.85 3.41
CA VAL A 147 -31.10 11.71 4.12
C VAL A 147 -31.32 10.50 3.20
N GLU A 148 -31.70 10.73 1.94
CA GLU A 148 -32.08 9.66 1.00
C GLU A 148 -31.23 9.62 -0.28
N VAL A 149 -30.50 10.69 -0.60
CA VAL A 149 -29.82 10.83 -1.89
C VAL A 149 -28.39 11.36 -1.70
N ILE A 150 -27.47 10.80 -2.47
CA ILE A 150 -26.09 11.26 -2.55
C ILE A 150 -25.91 11.99 -3.89
N ASN A 151 -25.74 13.30 -3.83
CA ASN A 151 -25.49 14.13 -5.01
C ASN A 151 -23.98 14.37 -5.18
N VAL A 152 -23.47 14.17 -6.39
CA VAL A 152 -22.06 14.29 -6.71
C VAL A 152 -21.88 15.26 -7.87
N GLU A 153 -21.06 16.28 -7.67
CA GLU A 153 -20.58 17.21 -8.71
C GLU A 153 -19.08 16.93 -8.90
N HIS A 154 -18.63 16.63 -10.12
CA HIS A 154 -17.24 16.23 -10.37
C HIS A 154 -16.70 16.72 -11.71
N CYS A 155 -15.37 16.73 -11.81
CA CYS A 155 -14.63 16.86 -13.06
C CYS A 155 -13.58 15.74 -13.12
N PHE A 156 -13.42 15.09 -14.29
CA PHE A 156 -12.45 14.00 -14.46
C PHE A 156 -11.10 14.46 -15.03
N THR A 157 -11.10 15.48 -15.88
CA THR A 157 -9.89 15.92 -16.57
C THR A 157 -8.89 16.55 -15.61
N HIS A 158 -7.60 16.26 -15.82
CA HIS A 158 -6.50 16.81 -15.04
C HIS A 158 -5.93 18.08 -15.66
N ILE A 159 -5.58 19.05 -14.82
CA ILE A 159 -4.79 20.22 -15.21
C ILE A 159 -3.52 20.29 -14.36
N GLY A 160 -2.41 20.67 -14.99
CA GLY A 160 -1.11 20.84 -14.32
C GLY A 160 -0.31 19.56 -14.12
N HIS A 161 -0.88 18.38 -14.38
CA HIS A 161 -0.11 17.14 -14.40
C HIS A 161 -0.74 16.08 -15.31
N ASP A 162 0.09 15.21 -15.86
CA ASP A 162 -0.39 14.08 -16.65
C ASP A 162 -0.99 12.99 -15.76
N PRO A 163 -2.05 12.29 -16.24
CA PRO A 163 -2.52 11.07 -15.62
C PRO A 163 -1.41 10.00 -15.63
N ASN A 164 -1.27 9.25 -14.54
CA ASN A 164 -0.24 8.21 -14.45
C ASN A 164 -0.79 6.98 -13.72
N PRO A 165 -1.04 5.86 -14.44
CA PRO A 165 -1.60 4.65 -13.83
C PRO A 165 -0.73 4.06 -12.73
N ALA A 166 0.59 4.29 -12.74
CA ALA A 166 1.50 3.83 -11.70
C ALA A 166 1.26 4.49 -10.33
N MET A 167 0.63 5.67 -10.31
CA MET A 167 0.35 6.43 -9.09
C MET A 167 -1.03 6.11 -8.49
N LEU A 168 -1.84 5.31 -9.18
CA LEU A 168 -3.14 4.86 -8.65
C LEU A 168 -2.97 3.91 -7.46
N LYS A 169 -4.05 3.75 -6.68
CA LYS A 169 -4.12 2.70 -5.67
C LYS A 169 -4.32 1.35 -6.36
N LEU A 170 -3.66 0.31 -5.87
CA LEU A 170 -3.95 -1.05 -6.32
C LEU A 170 -5.40 -1.41 -5.97
N GLU A 171 -6.09 -2.02 -6.94
CA GLU A 171 -7.44 -2.53 -6.77
C GLU A 171 -7.48 -3.60 -5.66
N GLU A 172 -8.61 -3.71 -4.97
CA GLU A 172 -8.78 -4.66 -3.88
C GLU A 172 -8.58 -6.10 -4.35
N THR A 173 -9.12 -6.47 -5.51
CA THR A 173 -8.97 -7.80 -6.11
C THR A 173 -7.50 -8.12 -6.42
N ALA A 174 -6.76 -7.17 -6.98
CA ALA A 174 -5.33 -7.28 -7.22
C ALA A 174 -4.52 -7.44 -5.92
N VAL A 175 -4.87 -6.68 -4.87
CA VAL A 175 -4.25 -6.82 -3.55
C VAL A 175 -4.52 -8.22 -2.98
N GLN A 176 -5.76 -8.71 -3.05
CA GLN A 176 -6.10 -10.05 -2.57
C GLN A 176 -5.35 -11.15 -3.33
N TYR A 177 -5.19 -11.01 -4.65
CA TYR A 177 -4.38 -11.92 -5.45
C TYR A 177 -2.90 -11.92 -5.02
N ILE A 178 -2.31 -10.76 -4.73
CA ILE A 178 -0.94 -10.67 -4.21
C ILE A 178 -0.84 -11.35 -2.84
N ILE A 179 -1.83 -11.11 -1.96
CA ILE A 179 -1.90 -11.72 -0.63
C ILE A 179 -2.00 -13.25 -0.72
N SER A 180 -2.82 -13.79 -1.64
CA SER A 180 -2.97 -15.24 -1.79
C SER A 180 -1.64 -15.89 -2.16
N LEU A 181 -0.91 -15.33 -3.14
CA LEU A 181 0.41 -15.81 -3.52
C LEU A 181 1.44 -15.73 -2.38
N LEU A 182 1.38 -14.68 -1.56
CA LEU A 182 2.25 -14.56 -0.39
C LEU A 182 1.91 -15.61 0.69
N LYS A 183 0.63 -15.93 0.88
CA LYS A 183 0.17 -16.97 1.82
C LYS A 183 0.51 -18.38 1.38
N GLU A 184 0.65 -18.61 0.07
CA GLU A 184 1.21 -19.85 -0.50
C GLU A 184 2.73 -20.00 -0.21
N GLY A 185 3.35 -19.07 0.51
CA GLY A 185 4.77 -19.13 0.87
C GLY A 185 5.72 -18.61 -0.20
N LEU A 186 5.22 -18.02 -1.29
CA LEU A 186 6.10 -17.46 -2.33
C LEU A 186 6.88 -16.25 -1.78
N THR A 187 8.14 -16.17 -2.17
CA THR A 187 8.97 -14.99 -1.93
C THR A 187 8.48 -13.80 -2.75
N VAL A 188 8.79 -12.58 -2.30
CA VAL A 188 8.49 -11.33 -3.02
C VAL A 188 8.91 -11.38 -4.50
N ARG A 189 10.08 -11.99 -4.79
CA ARG A 189 10.61 -12.11 -6.15
C ARG A 189 9.76 -13.05 -7.01
N GLN A 190 9.30 -14.17 -6.44
CA GLN A 190 8.44 -15.12 -7.14
C GLN A 190 7.05 -14.53 -7.41
N VAL A 191 6.46 -13.85 -6.42
CA VAL A 191 5.19 -13.12 -6.60
C VAL A 191 5.32 -12.07 -7.69
N TYR A 192 6.40 -11.28 -7.69
CA TYR A 192 6.66 -10.29 -8.73
C TYR A 192 6.74 -10.92 -10.12
N ARG A 193 7.39 -12.07 -10.27
CA ARG A 193 7.49 -12.78 -11.55
C ARG A 193 6.12 -13.24 -12.06
N LYS A 194 5.32 -13.88 -11.20
CA LYS A 194 3.95 -14.29 -11.54
C LYS A 194 3.07 -13.11 -11.94
N LEU A 195 3.21 -11.97 -11.26
CA LEU A 195 2.49 -10.75 -11.64
C LEU A 195 2.92 -10.25 -13.03
N ARG A 196 4.23 -10.24 -13.33
CA ARG A 196 4.75 -9.82 -14.64
C ARG A 196 4.27 -10.71 -15.78
N GLU A 197 4.10 -12.00 -15.54
CA GLU A 197 3.51 -12.95 -16.49
C GLU A 197 2.03 -12.65 -16.71
N LYS A 198 1.26 -12.47 -15.62
CA LYS A 198 -0.18 -12.18 -15.68
C LYS A 198 -0.52 -10.89 -16.41
N VAL A 199 0.32 -9.86 -16.28
CA VAL A 199 0.08 -8.54 -16.89
C VAL A 199 0.82 -8.33 -18.21
N ARG A 200 1.49 -9.35 -18.76
CA ARG A 200 2.32 -9.21 -19.96
C ARG A 200 1.54 -8.61 -21.14
N ASP A 201 0.34 -9.14 -21.38
CA ASP A 201 -0.53 -8.75 -22.49
C ASP A 201 -1.74 -7.92 -22.03
N ALA A 202 -1.76 -7.51 -20.76
CA ALA A 202 -2.84 -6.73 -20.17
C ALA A 202 -2.66 -5.23 -20.43
N ALA A 203 -3.74 -4.47 -20.29
CA ALA A 203 -3.69 -3.01 -20.28
C ALA A 203 -2.70 -2.50 -19.22
N LYS A 204 -2.03 -1.38 -19.50
CA LYS A 204 -1.05 -0.72 -18.59
C LYS A 204 -1.75 -0.02 -17.41
N ASN A 205 -2.54 -0.77 -16.64
CA ASN A 205 -3.21 -0.30 -15.45
C ASN A 205 -2.29 -0.31 -14.22
N ARG A 206 -2.81 -0.02 -13.03
CA ARG A 206 -2.00 0.04 -11.81
C ARG A 206 -1.28 -1.27 -11.49
N LEU A 207 -1.87 -2.42 -11.80
CA LEU A 207 -1.28 -3.73 -11.55
C LEU A 207 -0.01 -3.94 -12.38
N TYR A 208 0.01 -3.47 -13.63
CA TYR A 208 1.17 -3.54 -14.52
C TYR A 208 2.42 -2.86 -13.91
N PHE A 209 2.22 -1.73 -13.23
CA PHE A 209 3.27 -0.94 -12.59
C PHE A 209 3.61 -1.38 -11.15
N THR A 210 3.10 -2.51 -10.68
CA THR A 210 3.42 -3.04 -9.35
C THR A 210 4.90 -3.31 -9.22
N THR A 211 5.50 -2.84 -8.12
CA THR A 211 6.92 -3.05 -7.82
C THR A 211 7.12 -4.08 -6.71
N MET A 212 8.33 -4.64 -6.58
CA MET A 212 8.67 -5.48 -5.43
C MET A 212 8.51 -4.75 -4.09
N ARG A 213 8.66 -3.42 -4.07
CA ARG A 213 8.42 -2.61 -2.86
C ARG A 213 6.94 -2.60 -2.49
N ASP A 214 6.04 -2.49 -3.47
CA ASP A 214 4.60 -2.58 -3.23
C ASP A 214 4.24 -3.93 -2.59
N ILE A 215 4.78 -5.03 -3.13
CA ILE A 215 4.54 -6.38 -2.61
C ILE A 215 5.06 -6.51 -1.16
N ARG A 216 6.25 -5.97 -0.86
CA ARG A 216 6.78 -5.94 0.53
C ARG A 216 5.88 -5.14 1.47
N ASN A 217 5.39 -3.98 1.01
CA ASN A 217 4.50 -3.15 1.82
C ASN A 217 3.17 -3.86 2.09
N ILE A 218 2.63 -4.58 1.10
CA ILE A 218 1.43 -5.43 1.26
C ILE A 218 1.70 -6.54 2.28
N ALA A 219 2.81 -7.28 2.13
CA ALA A 219 3.20 -8.33 3.06
C ALA A 219 3.31 -7.81 4.51
N ALA A 220 4.01 -6.70 4.70
CA ALA A 220 4.17 -6.06 6.00
C ALA A 220 2.82 -5.61 6.60
N LYS A 221 1.95 -5.00 5.79
CA LYS A 221 0.61 -4.57 6.23
C LYS A 221 -0.27 -5.74 6.68
N CYS A 222 -0.08 -6.92 6.07
CA CYS A 222 -0.82 -8.13 6.40
C CYS A 222 -0.09 -9.03 7.42
N CYS A 223 1.05 -8.58 7.97
CA CYS A 223 1.89 -9.37 8.89
C CYS A 223 2.34 -10.72 8.30
N ILE A 224 2.51 -10.81 6.97
CA ILE A 224 2.98 -12.02 6.28
C ILE A 224 4.50 -11.94 6.13
N GLN A 225 5.22 -12.99 6.52
CA GLN A 225 6.65 -13.15 6.23
C GLN A 225 6.81 -13.91 4.91
N PRO A 226 7.22 -13.25 3.80
CA PRO A 226 7.34 -13.92 2.51
C PRO A 226 8.42 -15.01 2.56
N GLY A 227 8.13 -16.20 2.02
CA GLY A 227 9.05 -17.34 2.11
C GLY A 227 8.95 -18.15 3.40
N LYS A 228 8.03 -17.82 4.31
CA LYS A 228 7.72 -18.60 5.51
C LYS A 228 6.34 -19.23 5.35
N LEU A 229 6.30 -20.56 5.28
CA LEU A 229 5.06 -21.33 5.07
C LEU A 229 4.33 -21.55 6.40
N HIS A 230 5.07 -21.69 7.50
CA HIS A 230 4.49 -21.89 8.82
C HIS A 230 5.18 -21.03 9.88
N ASN A 231 4.42 -20.57 10.88
CA ASN A 231 4.98 -19.89 12.07
C ASN A 231 6.03 -20.73 12.81
N LEU A 232 6.09 -22.01 12.48
CA LEU A 232 6.92 -23.01 13.10
C LEU A 232 7.97 -23.62 12.15
N ASP A 233 8.26 -22.97 11.02
CA ASP A 233 9.49 -23.17 10.23
C ASP A 233 10.70 -22.66 11.05
N ARG A 234 10.84 -23.16 12.28
CA ARG A 234 11.92 -22.86 13.19
C ARG A 234 13.06 -23.79 12.82
N ILE A 235 14.14 -23.17 12.34
CA ILE A 235 15.47 -23.74 12.50
C ILE A 235 15.60 -24.11 13.98
N HIS A 236 15.75 -25.39 14.29
CA HIS A 236 15.90 -25.80 15.68
C HIS A 236 17.29 -25.40 16.18
N THR A 237 18.31 -25.62 15.34
CA THR A 237 19.71 -25.29 15.61
C THR A 237 20.41 -24.97 14.29
N ILE A 238 21.26 -23.94 14.28
CA ILE A 238 22.19 -23.67 13.19
C ILE A 238 23.59 -23.38 13.77
N ALA A 239 24.59 -24.09 13.26
CA ALA A 239 25.99 -23.76 13.45
C ALA A 239 26.56 -23.37 12.07
N PRO A 240 27.16 -22.17 11.93
CA PRO A 240 27.76 -21.74 10.69
C PRO A 240 29.03 -22.54 10.37
N ALA A 241 29.37 -22.62 9.08
CA ALA A 241 30.63 -23.25 8.67
C ALA A 241 31.84 -22.54 9.28
N HIS A 242 32.82 -23.33 9.71
CA HIS A 242 34.11 -22.85 10.20
C HIS A 242 35.03 -22.43 9.05
N ASN A 243 34.82 -22.97 7.84
CA ASN A 243 35.66 -22.69 6.67
C ASN A 243 34.85 -22.68 5.35
N ALA A 244 35.51 -22.23 4.28
CA ALA A 244 34.91 -22.09 2.95
C ALA A 244 34.46 -23.41 2.31
N ASN A 245 34.95 -24.55 2.82
CA ASN A 245 34.58 -25.87 2.32
C ASN A 245 33.26 -26.38 2.92
N GLY A 246 32.68 -25.64 3.89
CA GLY A 246 31.44 -26.01 4.57
C GLY A 246 31.64 -26.85 5.84
N ASP A 247 32.89 -27.10 6.25
CA ASP A 247 33.18 -27.86 7.46
C ASP A 247 32.67 -27.13 8.70
N GLY A 248 32.09 -27.87 9.66
CA GLY A 248 31.45 -27.31 10.84
C GLY A 248 30.04 -26.75 10.62
N PHE A 249 29.54 -26.69 9.37
CA PHE A 249 28.15 -26.32 9.12
C PHE A 249 27.20 -27.40 9.62
N THR A 250 26.25 -27.02 10.47
CA THR A 250 25.14 -27.89 10.86
C THR A 250 23.83 -27.12 10.89
N LEU A 251 22.78 -27.71 10.30
CA LEU A 251 21.44 -27.14 10.31
C LEU A 251 20.42 -28.23 10.65
N VAL A 252 19.73 -28.08 11.78
CA VAL A 252 18.65 -28.96 12.21
C VAL A 252 17.30 -28.30 11.94
N ILE A 253 16.42 -29.02 11.24
CA ILE A 253 15.06 -28.59 10.94
C ILE A 253 14.09 -29.60 11.56
N ILE A 254 13.35 -29.14 12.58
CA ILE A 254 12.27 -29.91 13.22
C ILE A 254 11.09 -28.97 13.42
N THR A 255 10.02 -29.20 12.68
CA THR A 255 8.74 -28.51 12.87
C THR A 255 8.03 -29.07 14.12
N PRO A 256 7.06 -28.35 14.71
CA PRO A 256 6.33 -28.84 15.89
C PRO A 256 5.46 -30.04 15.61
N THR A 257 4.87 -30.15 14.42
CA THR A 257 4.17 -31.37 14.00
C THR A 257 5.14 -32.56 14.03
N GLN A 258 6.35 -32.38 13.50
CA GLN A 258 7.40 -33.40 13.55
C GLN A 258 7.88 -33.70 14.98
N ARG A 259 7.99 -32.67 15.85
CA ARG A 259 8.28 -32.85 17.28
C ARG A 259 7.19 -33.65 17.99
N ASP A 260 5.93 -33.43 17.63
CA ASP A 260 4.81 -34.19 18.17
C ASP A 260 4.82 -35.63 17.67
N TRP A 261 5.20 -35.86 16.40
CA TRP A 261 5.45 -37.21 15.88
C TRP A 261 6.58 -37.91 16.65
N LEU A 262 7.70 -37.24 16.92
CA LEU A 262 8.80 -37.81 17.72
C LEU A 262 8.31 -38.20 19.12
N LYS A 263 7.56 -37.34 19.80
CA LYS A 263 7.01 -37.62 21.13
C LYS A 263 6.02 -38.79 21.12
N ARG A 264 5.17 -38.87 20.10
CA ARG A 264 4.07 -39.84 20.05
C ARG A 264 4.51 -41.20 19.50
N TYR A 265 5.40 -41.21 18.52
CA TYR A 265 5.75 -42.41 17.75
C TYR A 265 7.22 -42.82 17.89
N GLY A 266 8.09 -41.99 18.48
CA GLY A 266 9.53 -42.26 18.59
C GLY A 266 9.89 -43.51 19.39
N GLN A 267 9.00 -44.00 20.26
CA GLN A 267 9.18 -45.26 20.98
C GLN A 267 8.83 -46.52 20.17
N ARG A 268 8.16 -46.39 19.01
CA ARG A 268 7.76 -47.53 18.18
C ARG A 268 8.91 -47.98 17.27
N ALA A 269 9.33 -47.10 16.37
CA ALA A 269 10.38 -47.37 15.41
C ALA A 269 10.99 -46.02 15.00
N LEU A 270 12.32 -45.97 15.00
CA LEU A 270 13.10 -44.83 14.57
C LEU A 270 14.14 -45.31 13.55
N CYS A 271 14.14 -44.72 12.38
CA CYS A 271 15.13 -44.93 11.34
C CYS A 271 15.87 -43.62 11.08
N VAL A 272 17.18 -43.69 10.88
CA VAL A 272 17.99 -42.55 10.44
C VAL A 272 18.67 -42.95 9.14
N ASP A 273 18.41 -42.19 8.09
CA ASP A 273 19.02 -42.40 6.78
C ASP A 273 19.84 -41.19 6.36
N ASP A 274 21.00 -41.42 5.75
CA ASP A 274 21.95 -40.39 5.32
C ASP A 274 22.01 -40.35 3.79
N THR A 275 21.52 -39.24 3.23
CA THR A 275 21.50 -38.98 1.80
C THR A 275 22.57 -37.96 1.41
N PHE A 276 23.39 -38.30 0.41
CA PHE A 276 24.47 -37.46 -0.12
C PHE A 276 24.18 -36.99 -1.56
N ASN A 277 24.95 -36.02 -2.05
CA ASN A 277 24.82 -35.41 -3.40
C ASN A 277 23.48 -34.69 -3.66
N LEU A 278 22.87 -34.10 -2.64
CA LEU A 278 21.58 -33.42 -2.75
C LEU A 278 21.64 -32.01 -3.37
N THR A 279 22.81 -31.37 -3.31
CA THR A 279 23.00 -30.01 -3.80
C THR A 279 24.34 -29.89 -4.52
N SER A 280 24.60 -28.74 -5.14
CA SER A 280 25.94 -28.42 -5.68
C SER A 280 27.00 -28.26 -4.59
N TYR A 281 26.60 -28.17 -3.32
CA TYR A 281 27.48 -28.17 -2.16
C TYR A 281 27.64 -29.60 -1.66
N ALA A 282 28.82 -29.91 -1.11
CA ALA A 282 29.13 -31.20 -0.49
C ALA A 282 28.47 -31.37 0.89
N LEU A 283 27.19 -30.99 1.01
CA LEU A 283 26.37 -31.20 2.19
C LEU A 283 25.61 -32.53 2.06
N ARG A 284 25.47 -33.21 3.20
CA ARG A 284 24.72 -34.44 3.40
C ARG A 284 23.48 -34.14 4.24
N LEU A 285 22.43 -34.92 4.05
CA LEU A 285 21.16 -34.83 4.79
C LEU A 285 20.92 -36.11 5.55
N ALA A 286 20.91 -36.04 6.87
CA ALA A 286 20.34 -37.11 7.69
C ALA A 286 18.85 -36.82 7.91
N THR A 287 18.02 -37.84 7.67
CA THR A 287 16.57 -37.80 7.89
C THR A 287 16.20 -38.79 8.97
N VAL A 288 15.59 -38.32 10.05
CA VAL A 288 14.98 -39.18 11.07
C VAL A 288 13.55 -39.48 10.63
N VAL A 289 13.19 -40.75 10.54
CA VAL A 289 11.85 -41.23 10.17
C VAL A 289 11.28 -42.04 11.33
N VAL A 290 10.04 -41.74 11.71
CA VAL A 290 9.28 -42.54 12.69
C VAL A 290 8.11 -43.25 12.01
N ALA A 291 7.74 -44.42 12.50
CA ALA A 291 6.56 -45.13 11.99
C ALA A 291 5.30 -44.71 12.77
N ASP A 292 4.26 -44.29 12.06
CA ASP A 292 2.97 -43.97 12.67
C ASP A 292 2.18 -45.22 13.10
N GLU A 293 0.93 -45.04 13.55
CA GLU A 293 0.07 -46.14 13.98
C GLU A 293 -0.38 -47.09 12.86
N TYR A 294 -0.13 -46.74 11.61
CA TYR A 294 -0.43 -47.51 10.40
C TYR A 294 0.84 -47.95 9.65
N ASP A 295 1.99 -47.94 10.33
CA ASP A 295 3.31 -48.29 9.80
C ASP A 295 3.76 -47.44 8.60
N ARG A 296 3.25 -46.21 8.51
CA ARG A 296 3.72 -45.23 7.51
C ARG A 296 4.91 -44.47 8.06
N GLY A 297 5.97 -44.37 7.26
CA GLY A 297 7.14 -43.57 7.59
C GLY A 297 6.84 -42.08 7.54
N LEU A 298 7.01 -41.40 8.68
CA LEU A 298 6.88 -39.96 8.82
C LEU A 298 8.26 -39.33 9.02
N PRO A 299 8.73 -38.44 8.13
CA PRO A 299 10.01 -37.77 8.30
C PRO A 299 9.90 -36.75 9.43
N ALA A 300 10.54 -37.05 10.55
CA ALA A 300 10.37 -36.42 11.85
C ALA A 300 11.52 -35.47 12.24
N ALA A 301 12.67 -35.52 11.55
CA ALA A 301 13.71 -34.50 11.69
C ALA A 301 14.64 -34.52 10.48
N TYR A 302 15.27 -33.38 10.21
CA TYR A 302 16.29 -33.25 9.18
C TYR A 302 17.54 -32.59 9.75
N LEU A 303 18.71 -33.11 9.39
CA LEU A 303 20.02 -32.55 9.71
C LEU A 303 20.81 -32.39 8.41
N LEU A 304 21.23 -31.17 8.11
CA LEU A 304 22.21 -30.88 7.06
C LEU A 304 23.58 -30.68 7.70
N SER A 305 24.58 -31.45 7.26
CA SER A 305 25.98 -31.32 7.68
C SER A 305 26.92 -31.65 6.53
N TYR A 306 28.13 -31.07 6.56
CA TYR A 306 29.20 -31.46 5.62
C TYR A 306 29.78 -32.85 5.93
N ARG A 307 30.07 -33.17 7.20
CA ARG A 307 30.75 -34.43 7.56
C ARG A 307 29.81 -35.53 8.05
N MET A 308 28.68 -35.19 8.65
CA MET A 308 27.79 -36.13 9.32
C MET A 308 28.53 -36.96 10.39
N THR A 309 29.36 -36.30 11.20
CA THR A 309 30.07 -36.95 12.32
C THR A 309 29.11 -37.38 13.42
N GLU A 310 29.56 -38.25 14.32
CA GLU A 310 28.81 -38.64 15.52
C GLU A 310 28.39 -37.41 16.34
N SER A 311 29.30 -36.46 16.57
CA SER A 311 29.02 -35.22 17.30
C SER A 311 27.97 -34.34 16.62
N GLU A 312 27.94 -34.30 15.29
CA GLU A 312 26.95 -33.51 14.55
C GLU A 312 25.59 -34.21 14.52
N THR A 313 25.58 -35.54 14.42
CA THR A 313 24.36 -36.36 14.44
C THR A 313 23.73 -36.36 15.82
N ALA A 314 24.53 -36.30 16.88
CA ALA A 314 24.07 -36.18 18.26
C ALA A 314 23.22 -34.93 18.50
N VAL A 315 23.34 -33.88 17.68
CA VAL A 315 22.51 -32.65 17.79
C VAL A 315 21.02 -32.92 17.49
N LEU A 316 20.69 -34.06 16.87
CA LEU A 316 19.30 -34.48 16.65
C LEU A 316 18.61 -35.05 17.90
N PHE A 317 19.37 -35.39 18.95
CA PHE A 317 18.91 -36.10 20.15
C PHE A 317 19.15 -35.29 21.42
#